data_AF-A0A3R7HDZ4-F1
#
_entry.id   AF-A0A3R7HDZ4-F1
#
_cell.length_a   1.000
_cell.length_b   1.000
_cell.length_c   1.000
_cell.angle_alpha   90.00
_cell.angle_beta   90.00
_cell.angle_gamma   90.00
#
_symmetry.space_group_name_H-M   'P 1'
#
loop_
_entity.id
_entity.type
_entity.pdbx_description
1 polymer ?
#
loop_
_entity_poly.entity_id
_entity_poly.type
_entity_poly.pdbx_seq_one_letter_code
_entity_poly.pdbx_strand_id
1 'polypeptide(L)' 'MKKEEIRITYKRLKGIRSRIKCGTKTIKKALISGKVKDPTKLEEEIYHLTKNKTRLRKKFEKLTGVKGPYSKVG' A
#
# COMPACT_ATOMS: atom_id res chain seq x y z
N MET A 1 -20.45 -14.33 -1.99
CA MET A 1 -19.69 -13.73 -0.86
C MET A 1 -18.17 -13.65 -1.10
N LYS A 2 -17.43 -14.76 -1.29
CA LYS A 2 -15.95 -14.72 -1.47
C LYS A 2 -15.45 -13.78 -2.58
N LYS A 3 -16.08 -13.75 -3.77
CA LYS A 3 -15.65 -12.90 -4.90
C LYS A 3 -15.70 -11.40 -4.59
N GLU A 4 -16.73 -10.93 -3.89
CA GLU A 4 -16.85 -9.51 -3.54
C GLU A 4 -15.83 -9.11 -2.47
N GLU A 5 -15.56 -9.98 -1.51
CA GLU A 5 -14.52 -9.74 -0.50
C GLU A 5 -13.12 -9.67 -1.12
N ILE A 6 -12.83 -10.52 -2.10
CA ILE A 6 -11.60 -10.47 -2.91
C ILE A 6 -11.51 -9.12 -3.64
N ARG A 7 -12.59 -8.69 -4.30
CA ARG A 7 -12.66 -7.43 -5.05
C ARG A 7 -12.41 -6.22 -4.14
N ILE A 8 -13.06 -6.16 -2.98
CA ILE A 8 -12.87 -5.09 -2.00
C ILE A 8 -11.43 -5.09 -1.47
N THR A 9 -10.89 -6.27 -1.13
CA THR A 9 -9.51 -6.41 -0.65
C THR A 9 -8.51 -5.94 -1.70
N TYR A 10 -8.72 -6.31 -2.97
CA TYR A 10 -7.91 -5.86 -4.10
C TYR A 10 -7.97 -4.34 -4.30
N LYS A 11 -9.18 -3.74 -4.30
CA LYS A 11 -9.36 -2.28 -4.40
C LYS A 11 -8.61 -1.55 -3.29
N ARG A 12 -8.71 -2.02 -2.04
CA ARG A 12 -7.99 -1.45 -0.90
C ARG A 12 -6.47 -1.58 -1.07
N LEU A 13 -5.97 -2.73 -1.52
CA LEU A 13 -4.55 -2.93 -1.82
C LEU A 13 -4.03 -1.94 -2.88
N LYS A 14 -4.78 -1.75 -3.97
CA LYS A 14 -4.46 -0.79 -5.01
C LYS A 14 -4.41 0.64 -4.46
N GLY A 15 -5.38 1.03 -3.65
CA GLY A 15 -5.44 2.34 -3.00
C GLY A 15 -4.25 2.61 -2.08
N ILE A 16 -3.91 1.65 -1.19
CA ILE A 16 -2.75 1.78 -0.30
C ILE A 16 -1.45 1.87 -1.10
N ARG A 17 -1.27 1.05 -2.14
CA ARG A 17 -0.09 1.13 -3.01
C ARG A 17 0.04 2.50 -3.67
N SER A 18 -1.07 3.07 -4.13
CA SER A 18 -1.09 4.42 -4.70
C SER A 18 -0.69 5.47 -3.68
N ARG A 19 -1.22 5.41 -2.46
CA ARG A 19 -0.87 6.33 -1.37
C ARG A 19 0.61 6.27 -1.01
N ILE A 20 1.19 5.08 -0.86
CA ILE A 20 2.64 4.91 -0.62
C ILE A 20 3.45 5.52 -1.77
N LYS A 21 3.04 5.29 -3.03
CA LYS A 21 3.72 5.86 -4.21
C LYS A 21 3.65 7.39 -4.22
N CYS A 22 2.53 7.97 -3.82
CA CYS A 22 2.39 9.43 -3.70
C CYS A 22 3.23 9.98 -2.54
N GLY A 23 3.15 9.38 -1.35
CA GLY A 23 3.94 9.79 -0.18
C GLY A 23 5.44 9.77 -0.45
N THR A 24 5.96 8.67 -1.03
CA THR A 24 7.37 8.56 -1.42
C THR A 24 7.79 9.61 -2.46
N LYS A 25 6.92 9.94 -3.43
CA LYS A 25 7.18 11.04 -4.37
C LYS A 25 7.22 12.40 -3.68
N THR A 26 6.32 12.64 -2.72
CA THR A 26 6.30 13.87 -1.93
C THR A 26 7.58 14.01 -1.10
N ILE A 27 8.00 12.94 -0.41
CA ILE A 27 9.30 12.90 0.29
C ILE A 27 10.43 13.26 -0.66
N LYS A 28 10.51 12.58 -1.82
CA LYS A 28 11.59 12.83 -2.79
C LYS A 28 11.63 14.29 -3.24
N LYS A 29 10.46 14.89 -3.55
CA LYS A 29 10.37 16.31 -3.93
C LYS A 29 10.78 17.24 -2.79
N ALA A 30 10.34 16.94 -1.57
CA ALA A 30 10.65 17.73 -0.37
C ALA A 30 12.14 17.69 -0.01
N LEU A 31 12.80 16.53 -0.19
CA LEU A 31 14.25 16.38 -0.04
C LEU A 31 15.01 17.19 -1.10
N ILE A 32 14.57 17.16 -2.36
CA ILE A 32 15.19 17.94 -3.45
C ILE A 32 15.04 19.45 -3.21
N SER A 33 13.88 19.90 -2.71
CA SER A 33 13.61 21.31 -2.47
C SER A 33 14.11 21.84 -1.12
N GLY A 34 14.67 20.97 -0.26
CA GLY A 34 15.06 21.31 1.11
C GLY A 34 13.90 21.70 2.03
N LYS A 35 12.65 21.47 1.61
CA LYS A 35 11.43 21.86 2.35
C LYS A 35 10.62 20.62 2.71
N VAL A 36 11.04 19.93 3.76
CA VAL A 36 10.25 18.84 4.34
C VAL A 36 9.35 19.41 5.44
N LYS A 37 8.05 19.52 5.16
CA LYS A 37 7.06 19.82 6.20
C LYS A 37 6.75 18.53 6.95
N ASP A 38 7.11 18.53 8.24
CA ASP A 38 6.77 17.48 9.21
C ASP A 38 7.19 16.05 8.77
N PRO A 39 8.51 15.76 8.73
CA PRO A 39 9.04 14.48 8.28
C PRO A 39 8.51 13.30 9.08
N THR A 40 8.36 13.46 10.40
CA THR A 40 7.91 12.41 11.32
C THR A 40 6.50 11.93 10.99
N LYS A 41 5.57 12.86 10.76
CA LYS A 41 4.19 12.53 10.38
C LYS A 41 4.12 11.76 9.06
N LEU A 42 4.97 12.15 8.11
CA LEU A 42 5.03 11.51 6.80
C LEU A 42 5.63 10.09 6.88
N GLU A 43 6.63 9.90 7.74
CA GLU A 43 7.20 8.60 8.05
C GLU A 43 6.19 7.67 8.73
N GLU A 44 5.48 8.16 9.75
CA GLU A 44 4.40 7.43 10.41
C GLU A 44 3.29 7.01 9.43
N GLU A 45 2.85 7.93 8.55
CA GLU A 45 1.84 7.61 7.54
C GLU A 45 2.32 6.49 6.61
N ILE A 46 3.55 6.56 6.10
CA ILE A 46 4.13 5.51 5.24
C ILE A 46 4.27 4.19 6.00
N TYR A 47 4.68 4.22 7.27
CA TYR A 47 4.79 3.05 8.11
C TYR A 47 3.43 2.35 8.27
N HIS A 48 2.39 3.10 8.64
CA HIS A 48 1.02 2.58 8.77
C HIS A 48 0.47 2.05 7.45
N LEU A 49 0.69 2.75 6.34
CA LEU A 49 0.29 2.28 5.01
C LEU A 49 0.99 0.96 4.65
N THR A 50 2.27 0.81 4.98
CA THR A 50 3.06 -0.40 4.69
C THR A 50 2.60 -1.60 5.53
N LYS A 51 2.30 -1.37 6.81
CA LYS A 51 1.69 -2.38 7.70
C LYS A 51 0.32 -2.83 7.18
N ASN A 52 -0.54 -1.88 6.80
CA ASN A 52 -1.87 -2.16 6.26
C ASN A 52 -1.80 -2.88 4.90
N LYS A 53 -0.87 -2.51 4.01
CA LYS A 53 -0.59 -3.23 2.76
C LYS A 53 -0.26 -4.69 3.02
N THR A 54 0.61 -4.96 4.00
CA THR A 54 1.02 -6.32 4.36
C THR A 54 -0.16 -7.13 4.89
N ARG A 55 -0.97 -6.56 5.79
CA ARG A 55 -2.17 -7.22 6.32
C ARG A 55 -3.17 -7.56 5.22
N LEU A 56 -3.45 -6.62 4.32
CA LEU A 56 -4.37 -6.86 3.21
C LEU A 56 -3.81 -7.86 2.19
N ARG A 57 -2.50 -7.87 1.95
CA ARG A 57 -1.86 -8.86 1.07
C ARG A 57 -2.05 -10.27 1.63
N LYS A 58 -1.77 -10.48 2.91
CA LYS A 58 -2.01 -11.76 3.59
C LYS A 58 -3.49 -12.16 3.56
N LYS A 59 -4.41 -11.20 3.73
CA LYS A 59 -5.85 -11.45 3.58
C LYS A 59 -6.20 -11.90 2.16
N PHE A 60 -5.68 -11.22 1.15
CA PHE A 60 -5.89 -11.58 -0.25
C PHE A 60 -5.35 -12.98 -0.56
N GLU A 61 -4.15 -13.30 -0.08
CA GLU A 61 -3.54 -14.63 -0.20
C GLU A 61 -4.43 -15.71 0.41
N LYS A 62 -4.95 -15.50 1.62
CA LYS A 62 -5.90 -16.43 2.26
C LYS A 62 -7.20 -16.61 1.48
N LEU A 63 -7.69 -15.55 0.83
CA LEU A 63 -8.96 -15.59 0.08
C LEU A 63 -8.81 -16.25 -1.31
N THR A 64 -7.64 -16.13 -1.93
CA THR A 64 -7.42 -16.53 -3.34
C THR A 64 -6.50 -17.72 -3.52
N GLY A 65 -5.69 -18.08 -2.51
CA GLY A 65 -4.60 -19.05 -2.65
C GLY A 65 -3.41 -18.55 -3.48
N VAL A 66 -3.50 -17.35 -4.07
CA VAL A 66 -2.45 -16.75 -4.91
C VAL A 66 -1.57 -15.86 -4.05
N LYS A 67 -0.24 -15.94 -4.23
CA LYS A 67 0.77 -15.18 -3.48
C LYS A 67 0.73 -13.67 -3.77
N GLY A 68 -0.32 -12.99 -3.32
CA GLY A 68 -0.53 -11.57 -3.51
C GLY A 68 -1.13 -11.24 -4.89
N PRO A 69 -1.79 -10.07 -5.01
CA PRO A 69 -2.61 -9.73 -6.19
C PRO A 69 -1.81 -9.42 -7.46
N TYR A 70 -0.48 -9.48 -7.41
CA TYR A 70 0.42 -9.15 -8.51
C TYR A 70 1.45 -10.25 -8.78
N SER A 71 1.40 -11.37 -8.06
CA SER A 71 2.22 -12.50 -8.46
C SER A 71 1.70 -12.98 -9.79
N LYS A 72 2.56 -12.97 -10.81
CA LYS A 72 2.27 -13.65 -12.05
C LYS A 72 1.97 -15.10 -11.67
N VAL A 73 0.79 -15.59 -12.04
CA VAL A 73 0.55 -17.03 -12.12
C VAL A 73 1.54 -17.48 -13.19
N GLY A 74 2.60 -18.15 -12.76
CA GLY A 74 3.53 -18.85 -13.64
C GLY A 74 2.95 -20.22 -13.94
#